data_AF-A0A267FGW0-F1
#
_entry.id   AF-A0A267FGW0-F1
#
_cell.length_a   1.000
_cell.length_b   1.000
_cell.length_c   1.000
_cell.angle_alpha   90.00
_cell.angle_beta   90.00
_cell.angle_gamma   90.00
#
_symmetry.space_group_name_H-M   'P 1'
#
loop_
_entity.id
_entity.type
_entity.pdbx_description
1 polymer ?
#
loop_
_entity_poly.entity_id
_entity_poly.type
_entity_poly.pdbx_seq_one_letter_code
_entity_poly.pdbx_strand_id
1 'polypeptide(L)'
;NRFVRALKEVNRRLHAKSRPGVEKIVVIITCGKHSKQHKTVALADKIKRKASVFVVGFRRFPNPVYTSSGWLQNQSKCITWN
;
A
#
# COMPACT_ATOMS: atom_id res chain seq x y z
N ASN A 1 -10.73 -10.72 -3.19
CA ASN A 1 -9.49 -10.06 -2.73
C ASN A 1 -9.90 -8.89 -1.82
N ARG A 2 -9.63 -9.01 -0.51
CA ARG A 2 -10.09 -8.05 0.51
C ARG A 2 -9.36 -6.70 0.42
N PHE A 3 -8.09 -6.70 0.05
CA PHE A 3 -7.28 -5.49 -0.09
C PHE A 3 -7.81 -4.56 -1.20
N VAL A 4 -8.09 -5.11 -2.37
CA VAL A 4 -8.67 -4.35 -3.49
C VAL A 4 -10.06 -3.79 -3.13
N ARG A 5 -10.86 -4.51 -2.34
CA ARG A 5 -12.16 -4.01 -1.87
C ARG A 5 -12.00 -2.84 -0.92
N ALA A 6 -11.02 -2.89 -0.02
CA ALA A 6 -10.71 -1.79 0.89
C ALA A 6 -10.32 -0.51 0.11
N LEU A 7 -9.44 -0.62 -0.89
CA LEU A 7 -9.05 0.53 -1.72
C LEU A 7 -10.23 1.11 -2.52
N LYS A 8 -11.12 0.26 -3.04
CA LYS A 8 -12.35 0.74 -3.69
C LYS A 8 -13.24 1.54 -2.75
N GLU A 9 -13.38 1.08 -1.51
CA GLU A 9 -14.18 1.75 -0.50
C GLU A 9 -13.56 3.08 -0.07
N VAL A 10 -12.23 3.14 0.10
CA VAL A 10 -11.50 4.38 0.36
C VAL A 10 -11.74 5.40 -0.77
N ASN A 11 -11.57 4.98 -2.03
CA ASN A 11 -11.81 5.86 -3.17
C ASN A 11 -13.26 6.36 -3.20
N ARG A 12 -14.25 5.52 -2.86
CA ARG A 12 -15.67 5.92 -2.77
C ARG A 12 -15.91 6.95 -1.68
N ARG A 13 -15.33 6.76 -0.49
CA ARG A 13 -15.50 7.67 0.66
C ARG A 13 -14.86 9.03 0.42
N LEU A 14 -13.72 9.07 -0.26
CA LEU A 14 -13.08 10.31 -0.67
C LEU A 14 -13.97 11.17 -1.58
N HIS A 15 -14.84 10.56 -2.38
CA HIS A 15 -15.77 11.27 -3.27
C HIS A 15 -17.08 11.69 -2.61
N ALA A 16 -17.66 10.87 -1.74
CA ALA A 16 -19.07 11.01 -1.37
C ALA A 16 -19.32 11.77 -0.06
N LYS A 17 -18.33 11.88 0.84
CA LYS A 17 -18.58 12.30 2.24
C LYS A 17 -17.48 13.20 2.84
N SER A 18 -16.65 13.81 2.01
CA SER A 18 -15.49 14.57 2.48
C SER A 18 -15.75 16.07 2.50
N ARG A 19 -15.36 16.76 3.58
CA ARG A 19 -15.37 18.24 3.62
C ARG A 19 -14.52 18.80 2.46
N PRO A 20 -15.06 19.70 1.62
CA PRO A 20 -14.31 20.31 0.52
C PRO A 20 -13.15 21.16 1.05
N GLY A 21 -12.06 21.24 0.27
CA GLY A 21 -10.89 22.09 0.58
C GLY A 21 -9.98 21.59 1.72
N VAL A 22 -10.29 20.47 2.37
CA VAL A 22 -9.47 19.92 3.46
C VAL A 22 -8.58 18.79 2.92
N GLU A 23 -7.29 18.80 3.24
CA GLU A 23 -6.36 17.73 2.89
C GLU A 23 -6.83 16.38 3.44
N LYS A 24 -6.69 15.32 2.63
CA LYS A 24 -7.05 13.96 3.01
C LYS A 24 -5.80 13.12 3.12
N ILE A 25 -5.75 12.30 4.16
CA ILE A 25 -4.65 11.37 4.40
C ILE A 25 -5.22 9.95 4.38
N VAL A 26 -4.52 9.05 3.69
CA VAL A 26 -4.81 7.62 3.68
C VAL A 26 -3.58 6.88 4.21
N VAL A 27 -3.76 6.18 5.33
CA VAL A 27 -2.71 5.31 5.89
C VAL A 27 -3.08 3.86 5.62
N ILE A 28 -2.21 3.15 4.89
CA ILE A 28 -2.38 1.74 4.56
C ILE A 28 -1.45 0.94 5.47
N ILE A 29 -2.03 0.04 6.26
CA ILE A 29 -1.27 -0.89 7.10
C ILE A 29 -1.33 -2.27 6.46
N THR A 30 -0.17 -2.86 6.15
CA THR A 30 -0.10 -4.17 5.46
C THR A 30 1.14 -4.97 5.85
N CYS A 31 1.06 -6.29 5.75
CA CYS A 31 2.22 -7.18 5.87
C CYS A 31 2.99 -7.42 4.55
N GLY A 32 2.65 -6.68 3.49
CA GLY A 32 3.36 -6.70 2.22
C GLY A 32 2.55 -7.35 1.10
N LYS A 33 3.02 -8.49 0.57
CA LYS A 33 2.59 -9.03 -0.73
C LYS A 33 1.08 -9.25 -0.82
N HIS A 34 0.48 -8.82 -1.93
CA HIS A 34 -0.93 -9.04 -2.23
C HIS A 34 -1.11 -9.71 -3.59
N SER A 35 -2.10 -10.59 -3.72
CA SER A 35 -2.31 -11.44 -4.91
C SER A 35 -2.76 -10.71 -6.19
N LYS A 36 -3.02 -9.40 -6.15
CA LYS A 36 -3.47 -8.60 -7.31
C LYS A 36 -2.77 -7.24 -7.35
N GLN A 37 -1.44 -7.24 -7.44
CA GLN A 37 -0.61 -6.01 -7.43
C GLN A 37 -1.02 -5.01 -8.51
N HIS A 38 -1.18 -5.41 -9.77
CA HIS A 38 -1.56 -4.47 -10.85
C HIS A 38 -2.87 -3.72 -10.57
N LYS A 39 -3.90 -4.43 -10.07
CA LYS A 39 -5.19 -3.79 -9.72
C LYS A 39 -5.07 -2.87 -8.51
N THR A 40 -4.10 -3.13 -7.65
CA THR A 40 -3.82 -2.35 -6.45
C THR A 40 -3.12 -1.03 -6.81
N VAL A 41 -2.09 -1.09 -7.67
CA VAL A 41 -1.37 0.07 -8.22
C VAL A 41 -2.35 1.09 -8.80
N ALA A 42 -3.16 0.66 -9.78
CA ALA A 42 -4.08 1.55 -10.47
C ALA A 42 -5.14 2.18 -9.55
N LEU A 43 -5.50 1.53 -8.43
CA LEU A 43 -6.40 2.08 -7.42
C LEU A 43 -5.66 3.07 -6.50
N ALA A 44 -4.43 2.77 -6.09
CA ALA A 44 -3.61 3.67 -5.29
C ALA A 44 -3.34 4.97 -6.04
N ASP A 45 -3.04 4.92 -7.34
CA ASP A 45 -2.80 6.12 -8.16
C ASP A 45 -4.03 7.03 -8.23
N LYS A 46 -5.24 6.43 -8.26
CA LYS A 46 -6.50 7.19 -8.23
C LYS A 46 -6.74 7.89 -6.89
N ILE A 47 -6.25 7.30 -5.80
CA ILE A 47 -6.35 7.83 -4.44
C ILE A 47 -5.32 8.93 -4.23
N LYS A 48 -4.07 8.74 -4.66
CA LYS A 48 -2.97 9.72 -4.56
C LYS A 48 -3.30 11.09 -5.14
N ARG A 49 -4.08 11.13 -6.23
CA ARG A 49 -4.55 12.40 -6.82
C ARG A 49 -5.49 13.21 -5.93
N LYS A 50 -5.94 12.67 -4.80
CA LYS A 50 -6.96 13.27 -3.93
C LYS A 50 -6.58 13.26 -2.45
N ALA A 51 -5.51 12.54 -2.11
CA ALA A 51 -5.10 12.30 -0.74
C ALA A 51 -3.61 11.98 -0.69
N SER A 52 -2.96 12.41 0.38
CA SER A 52 -1.62 11.99 0.75
C SER A 52 -1.69 10.53 1.22
N VAL A 53 -0.95 9.62 0.56
CA VAL A 53 -1.00 8.18 0.83
C VAL A 53 0.29 7.72 1.50
N PHE A 54 0.16 7.12 2.68
CA PHE A 54 1.27 6.54 3.44
C PHE A 54 1.07 5.03 3.59
N VAL A 55 2.15 4.26 3.51
CA VAL A 55 2.11 2.81 3.68
C VAL A 55 3.02 2.39 4.82
N VAL A 56 2.44 1.71 5.81
CA VAL A 56 3.14 1.11 6.95
C VAL A 56 3.19 -0.40 6.75
N GLY A 57 4.39 -0.92 6.52
CA GLY A 57 4.65 -2.33 6.34
C GLY A 57 5.00 -3.02 7.66
N PHE A 58 4.21 -4.00 8.09
CA PHE A 58 4.57 -4.90 9.20
C PHE A 58 5.12 -6.21 8.67
N ARG A 59 6.45 -6.40 8.74
CA ARG A 59 7.02 -7.74 8.60
C ARG A 59 6.90 -8.47 9.93
N ARG A 60 6.46 -9.72 9.91
CA ARG A 60 6.80 -10.67 10.97
C ARG A 60 8.29 -11.02 10.76
N PHE A 61 9.06 -10.99 11.84
CA PHE A 61 10.52 -11.18 11.93
C PHE A 61 11.08 -12.40 11.14
N PRO A 62 12.40 -12.43 10.88
CA PRO A 62 13.02 -13.08 9.73
C PRO A 62 12.97 -14.60 9.80
N ASN A 63 12.90 -15.22 8.63
CA ASN A 63 13.16 -16.65 8.49
C ASN A 63 14.66 -16.89 8.78
N PRO A 64 15.06 -17.81 9.69
CA PRO A 64 16.48 -18.04 10.03
C PRO A 64 17.28 -18.80 8.94
N VAL A 65 16.83 -18.81 7.68
CA VAL A 65 17.47 -19.55 6.58
C VAL A 65 18.08 -18.60 5.54
N TYR A 66 18.77 -17.56 5.99
CA TYR A 66 19.55 -16.66 5.12
C TYR A 66 20.91 -16.32 5.74
N THR A 67 21.65 -17.34 6.16
CA THR A 67 23.07 -17.23 6.53
C THR A 67 23.91 -18.14 5.63
N SER A 68 24.07 -17.75 4.37
CA SER A 68 25.30 -17.98 3.61
C SER A 68 25.13 -17.51 2.17
N SER A 69 25.94 -16.50 1.82
CA SER A 69 26.39 -16.18 0.46
C SER A 69 25.34 -15.89 -0.62
N GLY A 70 25.27 -14.61 -1.01
CA GLY A 70 24.87 -14.21 -2.36
C GLY A 70 23.48 -13.60 -2.47
N TRP A 71 23.44 -12.34 -2.92
CA TRP A 71 22.26 -11.60 -3.41
C TRP A 71 21.41 -10.83 -2.37
N LEU A 72 22.06 -9.93 -1.63
CA LEU A 72 21.42 -8.78 -0.97
C LEU A 72 21.21 -7.61 -1.95
N GLN A 73 20.50 -7.80 -3.07
CA GLN A 73 20.18 -6.68 -3.97
C GLN A 73 18.73 -6.56 -4.44
N ASN A 74 17.80 -7.48 -4.13
CA ASN A 74 16.51 -7.39 -4.83
C ASN A 74 15.24 -7.82 -4.09
N GLN A 75 15.12 -7.57 -2.77
CA GLN A 75 13.85 -7.80 -2.05
C GLN A 75 13.49 -6.74 -0.99
N SER A 76 14.28 -5.66 -0.85
CA SER A 76 13.98 -4.54 0.06
C SER A 76 12.95 -3.55 -0.50
N LYS A 77 12.21 -3.91 -1.56
CA LYS A 77 11.04 -3.13 -1.97
C LYS A 77 9.84 -3.51 -1.10
N CYS A 78 9.84 -3.03 0.15
CA CYS A 78 8.60 -2.39 0.59
C CYS A 78 8.30 -1.37 -0.52
N ILE A 79 7.21 -1.56 -1.26
CA ILE A 79 6.86 -0.64 -2.35
C ILE A 79 6.60 0.71 -1.67
N THR A 80 7.62 1.55 -1.61
CA THR A 80 7.50 2.96 -1.30
C THR A 80 6.83 3.55 -2.52
N TRP A 81 5.57 3.90 -2.34
CA TRP A 81 4.79 4.56 -3.37
C TRP A 81 5.16 6.04 -3.35
N ASN A 82 6.27 6.43 -3.99
CA ASN A 82 6.42 7.82 -4.45
C ASN A 82 5.32 8.12 -5.47
#